data_AF-A0A8S3ERR5-F1
#
_entry.id   AF-A0A8S3ERR5-F1
#
_cell.length_a   1.000
_cell.length_b   1.000
_cell.length_c   1.000
_cell.angle_alpha   90.00
_cell.angle_beta   90.00
_cell.angle_gamma   90.00
#
_symmetry.space_group_name_H-M   'P 1'
#
loop_
_entity.id
_entity.type
_entity.pdbx_description
1 polymer ?
#
loop_
_entity_poly.entity_id
_entity_poly.type
_entity_poly.pdbx_seq_one_letter_code
_entity_poly.pdbx_strand_id
1 'polypeptide(L)'
;ANGEPTTATNEDQATSEDRPRVSKYEDIVKENALFEKYYKTMNLVPDDEWDAFLAALKEPLPVTFRVTGFRTHAFAVMHLIRERYFQPLQSSTAIEKPKELVWYPGSLAWELNLSRNQLRSHPELQKLKEFLYEQTEHGNISRQGN
;
A
#
# COMPACT_ATOMS: atom_id res chain seq x y z
N ALA A 1 50.66 29.30 -39.62
CA ALA A 1 50.90 27.87 -39.90
C ALA A 1 51.42 27.24 -38.62
N ASN A 2 50.76 26.15 -38.20
CA ASN A 2 51.20 25.13 -37.23
C ASN A 2 51.33 25.61 -35.77
N GLY A 3 50.79 25.00 -34.73
CA GLY A 3 50.09 23.73 -34.53
C GLY A 3 49.93 23.59 -33.01
N GLU A 4 48.88 22.91 -32.53
CA GLU A 4 48.64 22.66 -31.10
C GLU A 4 49.81 21.92 -30.43
N PRO A 5 49.86 21.94 -29.08
CA PRO A 5 49.60 20.68 -28.41
C PRO A 5 48.62 20.79 -27.25
N THR A 6 47.78 19.76 -27.20
CA THR A 6 46.77 19.39 -26.22
C THR A 6 47.33 19.31 -24.80
N THR A 7 46.57 19.79 -23.80
CA THR A 7 46.67 19.29 -22.43
C THR A 7 45.25 19.09 -21.90
N ALA A 8 44.90 17.83 -21.68
CA ALA A 8 43.66 17.40 -21.06
C ALA A 8 43.57 17.94 -19.64
N THR A 9 42.39 18.45 -19.26
CA THR A 9 42.02 18.64 -17.84
C THR A 9 40.69 17.92 -17.64
N ASN A 10 40.78 16.70 -17.13
CA ASN A 10 39.68 16.02 -16.44
C ASN A 10 39.81 16.39 -14.96
N GLU A 11 38.87 17.18 -14.43
CA GLU A 11 38.52 17.14 -13.01
C GLU A 11 37.01 17.39 -12.87
N ASP A 12 36.23 16.34 -13.15
CA ASP A 12 34.86 16.21 -12.65
C ASP A 12 34.91 16.09 -11.12
N GLN A 13 34.88 17.22 -10.42
CA GLN A 13 34.51 17.27 -9.01
C GLN A 13 33.02 17.59 -8.92
N ALA A 14 32.19 16.56 -9.11
CA ALA A 14 30.80 16.60 -8.69
C ALA A 14 30.77 16.54 -7.15
N THR A 15 30.64 17.68 -6.50
CA THR A 15 30.31 17.78 -5.09
C THR A 15 28.95 17.09 -4.88
N SER A 16 28.98 15.98 -4.15
CA SER A 16 27.78 15.29 -3.68
C SER A 16 27.04 16.21 -2.69
N GLU A 17 26.18 17.07 -3.22
CA GLU A 17 25.20 17.79 -2.42
C GLU A 17 24.29 16.77 -1.73
N ASP A 18 24.45 16.69 -0.41
CA ASP A 18 23.53 16.04 0.52
C ASP A 18 22.16 16.70 0.37
N ARG A 19 21.34 16.16 -0.55
CA ARG A 19 19.97 16.60 -0.73
C ARG A 19 19.22 16.28 0.57
N PRO A 20 18.74 17.28 1.32
CA PRO A 20 17.99 17.02 2.53
C PRO A 20 16.79 16.15 2.17
N ARG A 21 16.68 14.99 2.83
CA ARG A 21 15.51 14.11 2.69
C ARG A 21 14.28 14.93 3.04
N VAL A 22 13.51 15.34 2.03
CA VAL A 22 12.22 16.02 2.20
C VAL A 22 11.27 15.01 2.85
N SER A 23 11.34 14.93 4.17
CA SER A 23 10.53 14.07 5.01
C SER A 23 9.49 14.93 5.72
N LYS A 24 8.46 15.34 4.98
CA LYS A 24 7.16 15.68 5.55
C LYS A 24 6.13 15.69 4.43
N TYR A 25 5.54 14.52 4.15
CA TYR A 25 4.20 14.55 3.58
C TYR A 25 3.32 15.18 4.66
N GLU A 26 2.84 16.40 4.43
CA GLU A 26 1.88 17.02 5.34
C GLU A 26 0.61 16.15 5.41
N ASP A 27 0.03 16.07 6.60
CA ASP A 27 -1.20 15.31 6.80
C ASP A 27 -2.32 15.95 5.97
N ILE A 28 -2.96 15.13 5.14
CA ILE A 28 -4.08 15.58 4.30
C ILE A 28 -5.25 15.98 5.21
N VAL A 29 -5.73 17.22 5.07
CA VAL A 29 -6.94 17.68 5.74
C VAL A 29 -8.14 16.93 5.16
N LYS A 30 -8.76 16.05 5.95
CA LYS A 30 -9.90 15.21 5.54
C LYS A 30 -11.27 15.85 5.84
N GLU A 31 -11.30 17.15 6.03
CA GLU A 31 -12.49 17.91 6.40
C GLU A 31 -12.89 18.85 5.26
N ASN A 32 -14.19 18.86 4.92
CA ASN A 32 -14.70 19.73 3.87
C ASN A 32 -16.15 20.14 4.21
N ALA A 33 -16.32 21.38 4.68
CA ALA A 33 -17.61 21.90 5.09
C ALA A 33 -18.65 21.95 3.93
N LEU A 34 -18.20 22.14 2.68
CA LEU A 34 -19.10 22.14 1.52
C LEU A 34 -19.59 20.72 1.21
N PHE A 35 -18.70 19.72 1.32
CA PHE A 35 -19.07 18.31 1.18
C PHE A 35 -20.12 17.92 2.22
N GLU A 36 -19.84 18.19 3.50
CA GLU A 36 -20.75 17.83 4.59
C GLU A 36 -22.12 18.49 4.45
N LYS A 37 -22.14 19.81 4.17
CA LYS A 37 -23.41 20.54 3.96
C LYS A 37 -24.20 19.97 2.78
N TYR A 38 -23.53 19.68 1.66
CA TYR A 38 -24.18 19.17 0.47
C TYR A 38 -24.82 17.80 0.72
N TYR A 39 -24.07 16.84 1.28
CA TYR A 39 -24.56 15.48 1.53
C TYR A 39 -25.57 15.40 2.69
N LYS A 40 -25.45 16.25 3.73
CA LYS A 40 -26.52 16.40 4.74
C LYS A 40 -27.83 16.91 4.14
N THR A 41 -27.76 17.90 3.24
CA THR A 41 -28.99 18.48 2.63
C THR A 41 -29.70 17.47 1.73
N MET A 42 -28.98 16.54 1.12
CA MET A 42 -29.59 15.47 0.31
C MET A 42 -30.35 14.43 1.15
N ASN A 43 -30.14 14.40 2.47
CA ASN A 43 -30.83 13.50 3.40
C ASN A 43 -30.72 12.01 2.99
N LEU A 44 -29.55 11.61 2.47
CA LEU A 44 -29.25 10.24 2.04
C LEU A 44 -28.83 9.33 3.19
N VAL A 45 -28.20 9.92 4.21
CA VAL A 45 -27.72 9.25 5.42
C VAL A 45 -28.53 9.79 6.59
N PRO A 46 -29.15 8.94 7.43
CA PRO A 46 -29.83 9.37 8.66
C PRO A 46 -28.92 10.22 9.55
N ASP A 47 -29.50 11.21 10.23
CA ASP A 47 -28.73 12.15 11.08
C ASP A 47 -27.97 11.44 12.20
N ASP A 48 -28.50 10.33 12.72
CA ASP A 48 -27.88 9.50 13.76
C ASP A 48 -26.71 8.63 13.25
N GLU A 49 -26.63 8.38 11.94
CA GLU A 49 -25.54 7.64 11.30
C GLU A 49 -24.48 8.57 10.69
N TRP A 50 -24.76 9.87 10.60
CA TRP A 50 -23.91 10.83 9.88
C TRP A 50 -22.45 10.83 10.36
N ASP A 51 -22.24 10.86 11.68
CA ASP A 51 -20.90 10.91 12.24
C ASP A 51 -20.12 9.61 11.99
N ALA A 52 -20.82 8.46 12.04
CA ALA A 52 -20.23 7.16 11.71
C ALA A 52 -19.87 7.06 10.22
N PHE A 53 -20.74 7.58 9.34
CA PHE A 53 -20.47 7.66 7.91
C PHE A 53 -19.23 8.51 7.59
N LEU A 54 -19.13 9.72 8.17
CA LEU A 54 -17.94 10.55 7.99
C LEU A 54 -16.68 9.91 8.58
N ALA A 55 -16.79 9.22 9.72
CA ALA A 55 -15.67 8.50 10.32
C ALA A 55 -15.15 7.41 9.35
N ALA A 56 -16.05 6.63 8.75
CA ALA A 56 -15.69 5.59 7.78
C ALA A 56 -15.02 6.18 6.52
N LEU A 57 -15.51 7.31 5.99
CA LEU A 57 -14.88 7.99 4.85
C LEU A 57 -13.47 8.52 5.17
N LYS A 58 -13.21 8.89 6.42
CA LYS A 58 -11.92 9.40 6.88
C LYS A 58 -10.93 8.26 7.16
N GLU A 59 -11.39 7.02 7.33
CA GLU A 59 -10.52 5.87 7.58
C GLU A 59 -9.72 5.49 6.32
N PRO A 60 -8.41 5.22 6.43
CA PRO A 60 -7.64 4.72 5.30
C PRO A 60 -8.14 3.32 4.90
N LEU A 61 -8.29 3.08 3.60
CA LEU A 61 -8.66 1.76 3.10
C LEU A 61 -7.57 0.72 3.45
N PRO A 62 -7.97 -0.48 3.90
CA PRO A 62 -7.05 -1.59 4.06
C PRO A 62 -6.52 -2.05 2.70
N VAL A 63 -5.41 -2.78 2.70
CA VAL A 63 -4.88 -3.40 1.49
C VAL A 63 -5.65 -4.70 1.26
N THR A 64 -6.53 -4.70 0.27
CA THR A 64 -7.32 -5.87 -0.11
C THR A 64 -6.79 -6.44 -1.41
N PHE A 65 -6.68 -7.76 -1.50
CA PHE A 65 -6.25 -8.42 -2.72
C PHE A 65 -7.01 -9.71 -2.98
N ARG A 66 -7.10 -10.07 -4.26
CA ARG A 66 -7.58 -11.37 -4.73
C ARG A 66 -6.55 -11.99 -5.65
N VAL A 67 -6.32 -13.28 -5.49
CA VAL A 67 -5.49 -14.05 -6.43
C VAL A 67 -6.34 -14.38 -7.65
N THR A 68 -5.80 -14.03 -8.82
CA THR A 68 -6.38 -14.23 -10.15
C THR A 68 -5.56 -15.27 -10.91
N GLY A 69 -6.19 -16.01 -11.83
CA GLY A 69 -5.52 -17.02 -12.65
C GLY A 69 -6.20 -18.38 -12.65
N PHE A 70 -5.57 -19.37 -13.30
CA PHE A 70 -6.06 -20.75 -13.34
C PHE A 70 -6.09 -21.36 -11.93
N ARG A 71 -7.12 -22.17 -11.63
CA ARG A 71 -7.37 -22.69 -10.26
C ARG A 71 -6.11 -23.21 -9.57
N THR A 72 -5.36 -24.11 -10.20
CA THR A 72 -4.17 -24.74 -9.59
C THR A 72 -3.08 -23.72 -9.26
N HIS A 73 -2.81 -22.79 -10.18
CA HIS A 73 -1.82 -21.74 -9.96
C HIS A 73 -2.26 -20.76 -8.86
N ALA A 74 -3.53 -20.36 -8.87
CA ALA A 74 -4.09 -19.46 -7.86
C ALA A 74 -3.99 -20.06 -6.44
N PHE A 75 -4.28 -21.36 -6.30
CA PHE A 75 -4.09 -22.05 -5.02
C PHE A 75 -2.62 -22.15 -4.60
N ALA A 76 -1.70 -22.38 -5.55
CA ALA A 76 -0.27 -22.41 -5.26
C ALA A 76 0.26 -21.05 -4.78
N VAL A 77 -0.13 -19.96 -5.46
CA VAL A 77 0.20 -18.58 -5.05
C VAL A 77 -0.38 -18.28 -3.68
N MET A 78 -1.66 -18.63 -3.43
CA MET A 78 -2.28 -18.41 -2.12
C MET A 78 -1.61 -19.23 -1.01
N HIS A 79 -1.25 -20.49 -1.29
CA HIS A 79 -0.52 -21.32 -0.33
C HIS A 79 0.83 -20.70 0.04
N LEU A 80 1.59 -20.24 -0.96
CA LEU A 80 2.85 -19.52 -0.74
C LEU A 80 2.65 -18.28 0.14
N ILE A 81 1.59 -17.50 -0.12
CA ILE A 81 1.27 -16.30 0.68
C ILE A 81 1.07 -16.67 2.16
N ARG A 82 0.26 -17.71 2.41
CA ARG A 82 -0.07 -18.13 3.78
C ARG A 82 1.14 -18.63 4.54
N GLU A 83 1.89 -19.56 3.95
CA GLU A 83 3.04 -20.17 4.61
C GLU A 83 4.17 -19.15 4.82
N ARG A 84 4.49 -18.37 3.78
CA ARG A 84 5.68 -17.50 3.83
C ARG A 84 5.43 -16.18 4.52
N TYR A 85 4.23 -15.64 4.46
CA TYR A 85 3.96 -14.28 4.95
C TYR A 85 2.88 -14.22 6.03
N PHE A 86 1.85 -15.07 6.03
CA PHE A 86 0.83 -14.99 7.09
C PHE A 86 1.24 -15.75 8.35
N GLN A 87 1.91 -16.89 8.21
CA GLN A 87 2.36 -17.69 9.34
C GLN A 87 3.28 -16.91 10.30
N PRO A 88 4.29 -16.13 9.84
CA PRO A 88 5.12 -15.31 10.73
C PRO A 88 4.33 -14.22 11.46
N LEU A 89 3.22 -13.76 10.90
CA LEU A 89 2.38 -12.72 11.50
C LEU A 89 1.46 -13.27 12.60
N GLN A 90 1.25 -14.59 12.68
CA GLN A 90 0.33 -15.19 13.66
C GLN A 90 0.75 -14.99 15.12
N SER A 91 2.05 -14.88 15.38
CA SER A 91 2.62 -14.69 16.71
C SER A 91 2.77 -13.22 17.10
N SER A 92 2.58 -12.29 16.16
CA SER A 92 2.70 -10.85 16.44
C SER A 92 1.41 -10.32 17.08
N THR A 93 1.55 -9.63 18.21
CA THR A 93 0.45 -8.87 18.84
C THR A 93 0.35 -7.43 18.32
N ALA A 94 1.39 -6.95 17.61
CA ALA A 94 1.49 -5.58 17.14
C ALA A 94 0.91 -5.38 15.71
N ILE A 95 0.58 -6.47 15.02
CA ILE A 95 0.10 -6.47 13.64
C ILE A 95 -1.27 -7.14 13.62
N GLU A 96 -2.24 -6.49 13.00
CA GLU A 96 -3.54 -7.10 12.78
C GLU A 96 -3.42 -8.29 11.81
N LYS A 97 -4.09 -9.39 12.14
CA LYS A 97 -3.98 -10.61 11.34
C LYS A 97 -4.68 -10.45 9.99
N PRO A 98 -4.14 -11.06 8.92
CA PRO A 98 -4.83 -11.14 7.63
C PRO A 98 -6.23 -11.73 7.80
N LYS A 99 -7.23 -11.07 7.21
CA LYS A 99 -8.63 -11.51 7.24
C LYS A 99 -9.03 -12.07 5.89
N GLU A 100 -9.67 -13.23 5.90
CA GLU A 100 -10.24 -13.82 4.69
C GLU A 100 -11.58 -13.15 4.34
N LEU A 101 -11.78 -12.84 3.06
CA LEU A 101 -13.07 -12.39 2.55
C LEU A 101 -13.95 -13.60 2.24
N VAL A 102 -14.70 -14.06 3.25
CA VAL A 102 -15.49 -15.31 3.23
C VAL A 102 -16.51 -15.42 2.09
N TRP A 103 -16.98 -14.29 1.55
CA TRP A 103 -17.90 -14.26 0.42
C TRP A 103 -17.22 -14.61 -0.90
N TYR A 104 -15.88 -14.53 -0.97
CA TYR A 104 -15.11 -14.85 -2.16
C TYR A 104 -14.69 -16.34 -2.15
N PRO A 105 -14.97 -17.09 -3.23
CA PRO A 105 -14.79 -18.54 -3.22
C PRO A 105 -13.32 -18.97 -3.15
N GLY A 106 -13.09 -20.11 -2.50
CA GLY A 106 -11.78 -20.78 -2.46
C GLY A 106 -10.74 -20.09 -1.58
N SER A 107 -11.16 -19.17 -0.71
CA SER A 107 -10.26 -18.47 0.22
C SER A 107 -9.10 -17.76 -0.49
N LEU A 108 -9.40 -17.21 -1.68
CA LEU A 108 -8.46 -16.58 -2.60
C LEU A 108 -8.44 -15.04 -2.48
N ALA A 109 -9.27 -14.46 -1.60
CA ALA A 109 -9.31 -13.02 -1.37
C ALA A 109 -9.15 -12.69 0.12
N TRP A 110 -8.30 -11.71 0.40
CA TRP A 110 -7.85 -11.37 1.75
C TRP A 110 -7.69 -9.88 1.91
N GLU A 111 -7.83 -9.43 3.15
CA GLU A 111 -7.66 -8.06 3.59
C GLU A 111 -6.53 -7.98 4.62
N LEU A 112 -5.68 -6.97 4.46
CA LEU A 112 -4.54 -6.66 5.32
C LEU A 112 -4.68 -5.22 5.82
N ASN A 113 -4.97 -5.07 7.11
CA ASN A 113 -5.01 -3.76 7.74
C ASN A 113 -3.61 -3.37 8.24
N LEU A 114 -2.81 -2.82 7.32
CA LEU A 114 -1.42 -2.44 7.59
C LEU A 114 -1.26 -0.92 7.51
N SER A 115 -0.88 -0.31 8.63
CA SER A 115 -0.52 1.10 8.65
C SER A 115 0.83 1.36 7.95
N ARG A 116 1.03 2.60 7.47
CA ARG A 116 2.32 3.02 6.88
C ARG A 116 3.49 2.86 7.86
N ASN A 117 3.24 2.98 9.16
CA ASN A 117 4.26 2.81 10.20
C ASN A 117 4.64 1.33 10.36
N GLN A 118 3.66 0.42 10.40
CA GLN A 118 3.90 -1.03 10.46
C GLN A 118 4.67 -1.54 9.24
N LEU A 119 4.34 -1.05 8.04
CA LEU A 119 5.08 -1.35 6.82
C LEU A 119 6.55 -0.90 6.90
N ARG A 120 6.85 0.20 7.61
CA ARG A 120 8.23 0.68 7.80
C ARG A 120 8.98 -0.07 8.89
N SER A 121 8.31 -0.48 9.97
CA SER A 121 8.93 -1.11 11.13
C SER A 121 9.18 -2.60 10.98
N HIS A 122 8.43 -3.31 10.12
CA HIS A 122 8.54 -4.76 9.96
C HIS A 122 9.05 -5.14 8.57
N PRO A 123 10.29 -5.64 8.44
CA PRO A 123 10.85 -6.09 7.17
C PRO A 123 10.02 -7.19 6.49
N GLU A 124 9.39 -8.08 7.27
CA GLU A 124 8.49 -9.13 6.78
C GLU A 124 7.30 -8.54 5.99
N LEU A 125 6.74 -7.43 6.46
CA LEU A 125 5.63 -6.74 5.79
C LEU A 125 6.07 -6.01 4.53
N GLN A 126 7.31 -5.53 4.45
CA GLN A 126 7.86 -4.97 3.21
C GLN A 126 8.00 -6.03 2.14
N LYS A 127 8.54 -7.21 2.49
CA LYS A 127 8.64 -8.34 1.56
C LYS A 127 7.27 -8.81 1.07
N LEU A 128 6.26 -8.86 1.95
CA LEU A 128 4.89 -9.16 1.55
C LEU A 128 4.38 -8.11 0.56
N LYS A 129 4.57 -6.82 0.89
CA LYS A 129 4.16 -5.71 0.03
C LYS A 129 4.81 -5.80 -1.36
N GLU A 130 6.12 -5.99 -1.43
CA GLU A 130 6.88 -6.17 -2.68
C GLU A 130 6.36 -7.37 -3.49
N PHE A 131 6.21 -8.53 -2.85
CA PHE A 131 5.66 -9.71 -3.49
C PHE A 131 4.26 -9.45 -4.07
N LEU A 132 3.40 -8.77 -3.34
CA LEU A 132 2.07 -8.39 -3.82
C LEU A 132 2.13 -7.42 -5.01
N TYR A 133 3.11 -6.51 -5.09
CA TYR A 133 3.32 -5.68 -6.29
C TYR A 133 3.73 -6.52 -7.48
N GLU A 134 4.76 -7.35 -7.32
CA GLU A 134 5.25 -8.22 -8.39
C GLU A 134 4.13 -9.11 -8.92
N GLN A 135 3.35 -9.77 -8.05
CA GLN A 135 2.26 -10.62 -8.50
C GLN A 135 1.13 -9.84 -9.18
N THR A 136 0.94 -8.56 -8.87
CA THR A 136 0.02 -7.70 -9.62
C THR A 136 0.54 -7.37 -11.00
N GLU A 137 1.83 -7.07 -11.15
CA GLU A 137 2.43 -6.81 -12.47
C GLU A 137 2.35 -8.04 -13.39
N HIS A 138 2.47 -9.25 -12.81
CA HIS A 138 2.31 -10.50 -13.55
C HIS A 138 0.84 -10.89 -13.80
N GLY A 139 -0.14 -10.14 -13.29
CA GLY A 139 -1.57 -10.45 -13.44
C GLY A 139 -2.09 -11.61 -12.58
N ASN A 140 -1.28 -12.11 -11.65
CA ASN A 140 -1.65 -13.16 -10.71
C ASN A 140 -2.44 -12.64 -9.51
N ILE A 141 -2.39 -11.33 -9.25
CA ILE A 141 -3.11 -10.70 -8.14
C ILE A 141 -3.74 -9.39 -8.60
N SER A 142 -5.01 -9.21 -8.26
CA SER A 142 -5.68 -7.92 -8.32
C SER A 142 -5.75 -7.31 -6.92
N ARG A 143 -5.32 -6.05 -6.77
CA ARG A 143 -5.29 -5.32 -5.49
C ARG A 143 -6.22 -4.12 -5.52
N GLN A 144 -6.78 -3.79 -4.36
CA GLN A 144 -7.62 -2.63 -4.09
C GLN A 144 -7.11 -2.02 -2.78
N GLY A 145 -6.92 -0.70 -2.74
CA GLY A 145 -6.38 -0.01 -1.56
C GLY A 145 -5.03 0.69 -1.82
N ASN A 146 -4.44 1.21 -0.74
CA ASN A 146 -3.33 2.18 -0.74
C ASN A 146 -1.93 1.57 -0.93
#